data_AF-A0A7S0FHD2-F1
#
_entry.id   AF-A0A7S0FHD2-F1
#
_cell.length_a   1.000
_cell.length_b   1.000
_cell.length_c   1.000
_cell.angle_alpha   90.00
_cell.angle_beta   90.00
_cell.angle_gamma   90.00
#
_symmetry.space_group_name_H-M   'P 1'
#
loop_
_entity.id
_entity.type
_entity.pdbx_description
1 polymer ?
#
loop_
_entity_poly.entity_id
_entity_poly.type
_entity_poly.pdbx_seq_one_letter_code
_entity_poly.pdbx_strand_id
1 'polypeptide(L)'
;THHFACLVGYGANAVHPYLALETVRQWHGNAKTQKQMDAGKLSKATVAEAQENYRSAVEAGLLKILSKMGISLLTSYSGAQIFEAIGLSEEVIDTSFKGTTSRIGGISLEEIASEIIMMRPEAAKAKMKL
;
A
#
# COMPACT_ATOMS: atom_id res chain seq x y z
N THR A 1 -5.36 0.03 -2.25
CA THR A 1 -5.30 -0.19 -3.71
C THR A 1 -4.10 0.52 -4.33
N HIS A 2 -3.92 1.83 -4.14
CA HIS A 2 -2.77 2.59 -4.67
C HIS A 2 -1.40 1.99 -4.29
N HIS A 3 -1.19 1.62 -3.02
CA HIS A 3 0.09 1.01 -2.59
C HIS A 3 0.46 -0.25 -3.41
N PHE A 4 -0.52 -1.10 -3.72
CA PHE A 4 -0.29 -2.29 -4.55
C PHE A 4 0.05 -1.90 -5.98
N ALA A 5 -0.65 -0.90 -6.54
CA ALA A 5 -0.38 -0.41 -7.87
C ALA A 5 1.04 0.18 -7.98
N CYS A 6 1.48 0.98 -7.00
CA CYS A 6 2.86 1.48 -6.97
C CYS A 6 3.88 0.34 -6.92
N LEU A 7 3.71 -0.61 -5.99
CA LEU A 7 4.64 -1.74 -5.85
C LEU A 7 4.74 -2.53 -7.16
N VAL A 8 3.62 -2.88 -7.78
CA VAL A 8 3.63 -3.62 -9.06
C VAL A 8 4.19 -2.76 -10.20
N GLY A 9 3.77 -1.50 -10.29
CA GLY A 9 4.21 -0.57 -11.34
C GLY A 9 5.71 -0.27 -11.30
N TYR A 10 6.35 -0.41 -10.13
CA TYR A 10 7.80 -0.30 -9.94
C TYR A 10 8.52 -1.65 -9.85
N GLY A 11 7.85 -2.77 -10.14
CA GLY A 11 8.51 -4.05 -10.44
C GLY A 11 8.21 -5.22 -9.49
N ALA A 12 7.34 -5.07 -8.48
CA ALA A 12 6.96 -6.19 -7.63
C ALA A 12 6.07 -7.19 -8.40
N ASN A 13 6.44 -8.48 -8.40
CA ASN A 13 5.63 -9.54 -9.00
C ASN A 13 4.44 -9.96 -8.12
N ALA A 14 4.60 -9.85 -6.80
CA ALA A 14 3.57 -10.19 -5.82
C ALA A 14 3.75 -9.33 -4.56
N VAL A 15 2.65 -9.11 -3.83
CA VAL A 15 2.66 -8.35 -2.58
C VAL A 15 1.93 -9.16 -1.53
N HIS A 16 2.61 -9.46 -0.41
CA HIS A 16 1.98 -10.06 0.76
C HIS A 16 1.74 -9.00 1.85
N PRO A 17 0.52 -8.46 1.97
CA PRO A 17 0.22 -7.35 2.89
C PRO A 17 -0.05 -7.87 4.32
N TYR A 18 0.94 -8.52 4.93
CA TYR A 18 0.79 -9.24 6.21
C TYR A 18 0.12 -8.40 7.31
N LEU A 19 0.55 -7.14 7.50
CA LEU A 19 0.02 -6.28 8.55
C LEU A 19 -1.40 -5.80 8.26
N ALA A 20 -1.76 -5.63 6.98
CA ALA A 20 -3.14 -5.29 6.62
C ALA A 20 -4.07 -6.48 6.90
N LEU A 21 -3.64 -7.70 6.57
CA LEU A 21 -4.39 -8.92 6.87
C LEU A 21 -4.55 -9.13 8.38
N GLU A 22 -3.50 -8.86 9.17
CA GLU A 22 -3.59 -8.90 10.64
C GLU A 22 -4.52 -7.81 11.19
N THR A 23 -4.45 -6.59 10.64
CA THR A 23 -5.38 -5.51 10.99
C THR A 23 -6.84 -5.91 10.73
N VAL A 24 -7.12 -6.62 9.63
CA VAL A 24 -8.48 -7.15 9.34
C VAL A 24 -8.90 -8.17 10.39
N ARG A 25 -8.01 -9.07 10.84
CA ARG A 25 -8.31 -10.03 11.91
C ARG A 25 -8.62 -9.33 13.23
N GLN A 26 -7.82 -8.33 13.59
CA GLN A 26 -8.04 -7.54 14.81
C GLN A 26 -9.32 -6.72 14.75
N TRP A 27 -9.63 -6.11 13.61
CA TRP A 27 -10.88 -5.38 13.38
C TRP A 27 -12.09 -6.32 13.51
N HIS A 28 -12.01 -7.51 12.91
CA HIS A 28 -13.07 -8.51 12.98
C HIS A 28 -13.29 -8.97 14.43
N GLY A 29 -12.21 -9.34 15.14
CA GLY A 29 -12.27 -9.80 16.54
C GLY A 29 -12.65 -8.72 17.56
N ASN A 30 -12.73 -7.44 17.16
CA ASN A 30 -13.09 -6.36 18.07
C ASN A 30 -14.55 -6.50 18.55
N ALA A 31 -14.77 -6.38 19.86
CA ALA A 31 -16.08 -6.51 20.48
C ALA A 31 -17.15 -5.57 19.91
N LYS A 32 -16.77 -4.37 19.45
CA LYS A 32 -17.71 -3.43 18.81
C LYS A 32 -18.16 -3.95 17.44
N THR A 33 -17.25 -4.47 16.64
CA THR A 33 -17.54 -5.03 15.32
C THR A 33 -18.41 -6.28 15.44
N GLN A 34 -18.10 -7.17 16.39
CA GLN A 34 -18.91 -8.35 16.70
C GLN A 34 -20.34 -7.97 17.08
N LYS A 35 -20.52 -7.01 17.99
CA LYS A 35 -21.87 -6.50 18.35
C LYS A 35 -22.63 -5.92 17.16
N GLN A 36 -21.95 -5.24 16.23
CA GLN A 36 -22.58 -4.70 15.03
C GLN A 36 -23.01 -5.80 14.05
N MET A 37 -22.23 -6.88 13.92
CA MET A 37 -22.59 -8.07 13.15
C MET A 37 -23.78 -8.81 13.76
N ASP A 38 -23.84 -8.93 15.09
CA ASP A 38 -24.97 -9.56 15.79
C ASP A 38 -26.25 -8.73 15.72
N ALA A 39 -26.13 -7.40 15.77
CA ALA A 39 -27.25 -6.48 15.58
C ALA A 39 -27.72 -6.36 14.11
N GLY A 40 -27.11 -7.11 13.18
CA GLY A 40 -27.45 -7.10 11.75
C GLY A 40 -27.08 -5.81 11.01
N LYS A 41 -26.25 -4.93 11.61
CA LYS A 41 -25.78 -3.68 10.98
C LYS A 41 -24.60 -3.92 10.04
N LEU A 42 -23.88 -5.01 10.23
CA LEU A 42 -22.81 -5.50 9.36
C LEU A 42 -23.12 -6.94 8.96
N SER A 43 -22.69 -7.36 7.76
CA SER A 43 -22.84 -8.75 7.36
C SER A 43 -22.03 -9.65 8.29
N LYS A 44 -22.65 -10.72 8.77
CA LYS A 44 -21.91 -11.78 9.46
C LYS A 44 -20.96 -12.44 8.47
N ALA A 45 -19.68 -12.38 8.77
CA ALA A 45 -18.63 -13.04 8.02
C ALA A 45 -17.68 -13.69 9.01
N THR A 46 -17.05 -14.78 8.62
CA THR A 46 -15.90 -15.36 9.32
C THR A 46 -14.67 -14.47 9.11
N VAL A 47 -13.63 -14.67 9.93
CA VAL A 47 -12.35 -13.96 9.75
C VAL A 47 -11.76 -14.21 8.36
N ALA A 48 -11.85 -15.45 7.87
CA ALA A 48 -11.35 -15.83 6.56
C ALA A 48 -12.10 -15.10 5.44
N GLU A 49 -13.44 -15.05 5.50
CA GLU A 49 -14.25 -14.29 4.54
C GLU A 49 -13.95 -12.78 4.59
N ALA A 50 -13.70 -12.22 5.77
CA ALA A 50 -13.32 -10.81 5.88
C ALA A 50 -11.96 -10.51 5.20
N GLN A 51 -10.98 -11.41 5.34
CA GLN A 51 -9.70 -11.30 4.64
C GLN A 51 -9.83 -11.53 3.13
N GLU A 52 -10.69 -12.46 2.72
CA GLU A 52 -11.04 -12.68 1.32
C GLU A 52 -11.65 -11.42 0.69
N ASN A 53 -12.63 -10.82 1.36
CA ASN A 53 -13.25 -9.57 0.92
C ASN A 53 -12.23 -8.43 0.78
N TYR A 54 -11.24 -8.35 1.69
CA TYR A 54 -10.13 -7.42 1.56
C TYR A 54 -9.32 -7.68 0.28
N ARG A 55 -8.98 -8.94 -0.01
CA ARG A 55 -8.27 -9.33 -1.23
C ARG A 55 -9.07 -8.96 -2.48
N SER A 56 -10.34 -9.35 -2.57
CA SER A 56 -11.20 -9.05 -3.72
C SER A 56 -11.36 -7.54 -3.93
N ALA A 57 -11.45 -6.75 -2.85
CA ALA A 57 -11.51 -5.29 -2.95
C ALA A 57 -10.19 -4.69 -3.49
N VAL A 58 -9.04 -5.26 -3.11
CA VAL A 58 -7.74 -4.85 -3.65
C VAL A 58 -7.64 -5.21 -5.14
N GLU A 59 -8.03 -6.41 -5.53
CA GLU A 59 -8.04 -6.88 -6.94
C GLU A 59 -8.93 -6.00 -7.81
N ALA A 60 -10.17 -5.74 -7.40
CA ALA A 60 -11.09 -4.85 -8.10
C ALA A 60 -10.52 -3.42 -8.21
N GLY A 61 -9.86 -2.96 -7.15
CA GLY A 61 -9.18 -1.66 -7.14
C GLY A 61 -8.00 -1.58 -8.10
N LEU A 62 -7.22 -2.65 -8.25
CA LEU A 62 -6.14 -2.74 -9.23
C LEU A 62 -6.70 -2.72 -10.66
N LEU A 63 -7.74 -3.52 -10.94
CA LEU A 63 -8.42 -3.51 -12.25
C LEU A 63 -8.94 -2.11 -12.60
N LYS A 64 -9.47 -1.38 -11.61
CA LYS A 64 -9.91 0.01 -11.80
C LYS A 64 -8.75 0.98 -12.11
N ILE A 65 -7.55 0.72 -11.59
CA ILE A 65 -6.36 1.56 -11.89
C ILE A 65 -5.87 1.25 -13.31
N LEU A 66 -5.73 -0.04 -13.63
CA LEU A 66 -5.33 -0.53 -14.95
C LEU A 66 -6.26 0.02 -16.06
N SER A 67 -7.57 -0.01 -15.82
CA SER A 67 -8.58 0.43 -16.78
C SER A 67 -8.52 1.94 -17.09
N LYS A 68 -7.98 2.77 -16.20
CA LYS A 68 -7.81 4.22 -16.48
C LYS A 68 -6.81 4.48 -17.59
N MET A 69 -5.86 3.58 -17.77
CA MET A 69 -4.80 3.66 -18.79
C MET A 69 -5.08 2.75 -19.99
N GLY A 70 -6.22 2.04 -19.99
CA GLY A 70 -6.56 1.08 -21.03
C GLY A 70 -5.72 -0.21 -21.00
N ILE A 71 -5.12 -0.55 -19.86
CA ILE A 71 -4.30 -1.75 -19.71
C ILE A 71 -5.17 -2.91 -19.26
N SER A 72 -5.10 -4.03 -19.97
CA SER A 72 -5.90 -5.23 -19.69
C SER A 72 -5.14 -6.31 -18.91
N LEU A 73 -3.81 -6.31 -18.97
CA LEU A 73 -2.96 -7.34 -18.36
C LEU A 73 -2.08 -6.74 -17.27
N LEU A 74 -2.07 -7.36 -16.08
CA LEU A 74 -1.21 -6.95 -14.98
C LEU A 74 0.28 -7.06 -15.33
N THR A 75 0.65 -8.04 -16.16
CA THR A 75 2.02 -8.22 -16.65
C THR A 75 2.51 -7.03 -17.47
N SER A 76 1.64 -6.39 -18.24
CA SER A 76 1.97 -5.17 -19.00
C SER A 76 2.11 -3.94 -18.10
N TYR A 77 1.51 -3.97 -16.91
CA TYR A 77 1.60 -2.89 -15.93
C TYR A 77 2.85 -3.01 -15.05
N SER A 78 3.36 -4.24 -14.86
CA SER A 78 4.54 -4.49 -14.03
C SER A 78 5.77 -3.78 -14.61
N GLY A 79 6.40 -2.91 -13.82
CA GLY A 79 7.57 -2.13 -14.24
C GLY A 79 7.28 -1.01 -15.25
N ALA A 80 6.02 -0.76 -15.63
CA ALA A 80 5.67 0.27 -16.61
C ALA A 80 5.77 1.70 -16.07
N GLN A 81 5.95 1.88 -14.75
CA GLN A 81 6.11 3.18 -14.08
C GLN A 81 5.07 4.24 -14.50
N ILE A 82 3.79 3.85 -14.55
CA ILE A 82 2.69 4.74 -14.97
C ILE A 82 2.26 5.66 -13.84
N PHE A 83 3.21 6.49 -13.40
CA PHE A 83 3.09 7.43 -12.30
C PHE A 83 3.87 8.71 -12.64
N GLU A 84 3.44 9.82 -12.03
CA GLU A 84 4.22 11.05 -11.99
C GLU A 84 4.55 11.32 -10.53
N ALA A 85 5.83 11.52 -10.21
CA ALA A 85 6.28 11.85 -8.88
C ALA A 85 6.20 13.36 -8.65
N ILE A 86 5.66 13.78 -7.52
CA ILE A 86 5.57 15.20 -7.15
C ILE A 86 6.23 15.36 -5.79
N GLY A 87 7.21 16.26 -5.69
CA GLY A 87 7.88 16.59 -4.43
C GLY A 87 8.95 15.59 -4.00
N LEU A 88 9.49 14.79 -4.92
CA LEU A 88 10.68 13.96 -4.66
C LEU A 88 11.90 14.61 -5.33
N SER A 89 13.05 14.60 -4.67
CA SER A 89 14.29 15.10 -5.28
C SER A 89 14.71 14.24 -6.48
N GLU A 90 15.46 14.84 -7.41
CA GLU A 90 16.00 14.13 -8.58
C GLU A 90 16.89 12.94 -8.15
N GLU A 91 17.64 13.10 -7.05
CA GLU A 91 18.43 12.01 -6.45
C GLU A 91 17.58 10.80 -6.04
N VAL A 92 16.42 11.03 -5.41
CA VAL A 92 15.49 9.96 -5.02
C VAL A 92 14.94 9.27 -6.26
N ILE A 93 14.58 10.04 -7.30
CA ILE A 93 14.09 9.51 -8.57
C ILE A 93 15.15 8.64 -9.24
N ASP A 94 16.38 9.15 -9.38
CA ASP A 94 17.46 8.42 -10.05
C ASP A 94 17.86 7.13 -9.33
N THR A 95 17.79 7.15 -7.99
CA THR A 95 18.16 5.99 -7.17
C THR A 95 17.08 4.92 -7.14
N SER A 96 15.81 5.32 -7.00
CA SER A 96 14.71 4.39 -6.67
C SER A 96 13.62 4.26 -7.73
N PHE A 97 13.44 5.27 -8.59
CA PHE A 97 12.32 5.37 -9.54
C PHE A 97 12.78 5.84 -10.93
N LYS A 98 13.97 5.40 -11.35
CA LYS A 98 14.65 5.89 -12.55
C LYS A 98 13.74 5.79 -13.77
N GLY A 99 13.56 6.92 -14.46
CA GLY A 99 12.66 7.06 -15.61
C GLY A 99 11.29 7.67 -15.28
N THR A 100 10.95 7.83 -13.99
CA THR A 100 9.72 8.52 -13.57
C THR A 100 9.87 10.04 -13.69
N THR A 101 8.89 10.70 -14.30
CA THR A 101 8.84 12.16 -14.37
C THR A 101 8.62 12.76 -12.98
N SER A 102 9.44 13.75 -12.60
CA SER A 102 9.18 14.62 -11.45
C SER A 102 9.47 16.07 -11.79
N ARG A 103 8.41 16.84 -12.09
CA ARG A 103 8.52 18.24 -12.53
C ARG A 103 8.81 19.21 -11.39
N ILE A 104 8.37 18.85 -10.19
CA ILE A 104 8.57 19.64 -8.97
C ILE A 104 9.42 18.76 -8.07
N GLY A 105 10.70 19.13 -7.94
CA GLY A 105 11.61 18.50 -7.00
C GLY A 105 11.13 18.65 -5.56
N GLY A 106 11.75 17.95 -4.64
CA GLY A 106 11.40 18.07 -3.23
C GLY A 106 12.33 17.28 -2.34
N ILE A 107 11.74 16.42 -1.52
CA ILE A 107 12.42 15.86 -0.37
C ILE A 107 13.54 14.90 -0.76
N SER A 108 14.66 14.95 -0.04
CA SER A 108 15.80 14.03 -0.18
C SER A 108 15.59 12.71 0.56
N LEU A 109 16.52 11.76 0.38
CA LEU A 109 16.51 10.49 1.12
C LEU A 109 16.67 10.72 2.64
N GLU A 110 17.47 11.71 3.05
CA GLU A 110 17.66 12.08 4.46
C GLU A 110 16.37 12.63 5.09
N GLU A 111 15.64 13.46 4.34
CA GLU A 111 14.37 14.02 4.80
C GLU A 111 13.30 12.94 4.92
N ILE A 112 13.21 12.02 3.94
CA ILE A 112 12.35 10.83 4.02
C ILE A 112 12.70 9.99 5.25
N ALA A 113 13.98 9.71 5.48
CA ALA A 113 14.42 8.92 6.63
C ALA A 113 14.06 9.61 7.97
N SER A 114 14.23 10.92 8.04
CA SER A 114 13.89 11.74 9.22
C SER A 114 12.39 11.71 9.50
N GLU A 115 11.55 11.81 8.47
CA GLU A 115 10.09 11.73 8.59
C GLU A 115 9.64 10.35 9.10
N ILE A 116 10.23 9.26 8.60
CA ILE A 116 9.91 7.90 9.06
C ILE A 116 10.28 7.72 10.55
N ILE A 117 11.42 8.26 10.98
CA ILE A 117 11.85 8.22 12.39
C ILE A 117 10.87 9.01 13.28
N MET A 118 10.45 10.20 12.82
CA MET A 118 9.49 11.04 13.55
C MET A 118 8.11 10.37 13.67
N MET A 119 7.65 9.71 12.60
CA MET A 119 6.36 9.01 12.58
C MET A 119 6.36 7.74 13.43
N ARG A 120 7.52 7.08 13.57
CA ARG A 120 7.67 5.80 14.29
C ARG A 120 8.81 5.86 15.31
N PRO A 121 8.67 6.66 16.38
CA PRO A 121 9.72 6.83 17.39
C PRO A 121 10.08 5.52 18.12
N GLU A 122 9.14 4.58 18.21
CA GLU A 122 9.39 3.27 18.82
C GLU A 122 10.31 2.37 17.99
N ALA A 123 10.21 2.45 16.65
CA ALA A 123 11.10 1.73 15.74
C ALA A 123 12.53 2.31 15.78
N ALA A 124 12.66 3.62 15.98
CA ALA A 124 13.95 4.29 16.13
C ALA A 124 14.69 3.85 17.41
N LYS A 125 13.96 3.71 18.52
CA LYS A 125 14.52 3.21 19.80
C LYS A 125 15.00 1.76 19.72
N ALA A 126 14.40 0.93 18.88
CA ALA A 126 14.78 -0.47 18.71
C ALA A 126 16.13 -0.64 17.98
N LYS A 127 16.48 0.26 17.04
CA LYS A 127 17.78 0.25 16.35
C LYS A 127 18.95 0.75 17.20
N MET A 128 18.71 1.57 18.22
CA MET A 128 19.75 2.08 19.13
C MET A 128 20.19 1.05 20.21
N LYS A 129 19.51 -0.10 20.28
CA LYS A 129 19.80 -1.19 21.21
C LYS A 129 20.53 -2.39 20.57
N LEU A 130 20.85 -2.31 19.29
CA LEU A 130 21.72 -3.23 18.54
C LEU A 130 23.07 -2.56 18.34
#